data_AF-A0A845UCG4-F1
#
_entry.id   AF-A0A845UCG4-F1
#
_cell.length_a   1.000
_cell.length_b   1.000
_cell.length_c   1.000
_cell.angle_alpha   90.00
_cell.angle_beta   90.00
_cell.angle_gamma   90.00
#
_symmetry.space_group_name_H-M   'P 1'
#
loop_
_entity.id
_entity.type
_entity.pdbx_description
1 polymer ?
#
loop_
_entity_poly.entity_id
_entity_poly.type
_entity_poly.pdbx_seq_one_letter_code
_entity_poly.pdbx_strand_id
1 'polypeptide(L)'
;MSPLERRAVSGLSFIYVARMLGLFMLMPVLALENDQLRYSTPLLLGLAVGIYGLAQALLQFPFGVASDRFGRKRVLVFGLLIFVLGSLLGAVSHNIWGVILAR
;
A
#
# COMPACT_ATOMS: atom_id res chain seq x y z
N MET A 1 -17.13 8.11 -24.88
CA MET A 1 -16.32 7.03 -24.29
C MET A 1 -16.81 5.71 -24.85
N SER A 2 -15.90 4.88 -25.37
CA SER A 2 -16.26 3.55 -25.86
C SER A 2 -16.63 2.62 -24.69
N PRO A 3 -17.41 1.53 -24.92
CA PRO A 3 -17.70 0.53 -23.89
C PRO A 3 -16.43 -0.06 -23.26
N LEU A 4 -15.36 -0.18 -24.06
CA LEU A 4 -14.07 -0.71 -23.63
C LEU A 4 -13.34 0.25 -22.68
N GLU A 5 -13.33 1.55 -23.00
CA GLU A 5 -12.75 2.60 -22.15
C GLU A 5 -13.47 2.69 -20.81
N ARG A 6 -14.81 2.64 -20.81
CA ARG A 6 -15.61 2.71 -19.58
C ARG A 6 -15.30 1.54 -18.65
N ARG A 7 -15.10 0.34 -19.20
CA ARG A 7 -14.70 -0.86 -18.45
C ARG A 7 -13.28 -0.74 -17.89
N ALA A 8 -12.33 -0.21 -18.66
CA ALA A 8 -10.96 -0.01 -18.22
C ALA A 8 -10.88 1.04 -17.10
N VAL A 9 -11.53 2.19 -17.28
CA VAL A 9 -11.54 3.27 -16.29
C VAL A 9 -12.21 2.82 -15.00
N SER A 10 -13.38 2.17 -15.07
CA SER A 10 -14.05 1.67 -13.85
C SER A 10 -13.19 0.67 -13.07
N GLY A 11 -12.48 -0.24 -13.75
CA GLY A 11 -11.56 -1.16 -13.11
C GLY A 11 -10.38 -0.46 -12.42
N LEU A 12 -9.74 0.49 -13.11
CA LEU A 12 -8.61 1.26 -12.56
C LEU A 12 -9.04 2.13 -11.37
N SER A 13 -10.19 2.80 -11.49
CA SER A 13 -10.75 3.61 -10.40
C SER A 13 -11.07 2.77 -9.17
N PHE A 14 -11.64 1.57 -9.36
CA PHE A 14 -11.92 0.67 -8.26
C PHE A 14 -10.64 0.25 -7.52
N ILE A 15 -9.59 -0.14 -8.26
CA ILE A 15 -8.29 -0.49 -7.68
C ILE A 15 -7.70 0.68 -6.90
N TYR A 16 -7.80 1.90 -7.43
CA TYR A 16 -7.30 3.10 -6.77
C TYR A 16 -8.06 3.38 -5.47
N VAL A 17 -9.39 3.33 -5.50
CA VAL A 17 -10.24 3.56 -4.32
C VAL A 17 -9.98 2.51 -3.24
N ALA A 18 -9.93 1.22 -3.60
CA ALA A 18 -9.64 0.14 -2.65
C ALA A 18 -8.29 0.34 -1.95
N ARG A 19 -7.26 0.73 -2.70
CA ARG A 19 -5.93 1.03 -2.15
C ARG A 19 -5.95 2.25 -1.23
N MET A 20 -6.55 3.36 -1.67
CA MET A 20 -6.59 4.60 -0.88
C MET A 20 -7.40 4.44 0.40
N LEU A 21 -8.52 3.73 0.36
CA LEU A 21 -9.32 3.42 1.55
C LEU A 21 -8.49 2.69 2.61
N GLY A 22 -7.77 1.63 2.23
CA GLY A 22 -6.94 0.88 3.19
C GLY A 22 -5.81 1.72 3.82
N LEU A 23 -5.23 2.64 3.04
CA LEU A 23 -4.21 3.57 3.54
C LEU A 23 -4.77 4.60 4.52
N PHE A 24 -5.84 5.28 4.11
CA PHE A 24 -6.44 6.34 4.92
C PHE A 24 -7.16 5.81 6.15
N MET A 25 -7.71 4.59 6.11
CA MET A 25 -8.27 3.96 7.31
C MET A 25 -7.19 3.56 8.30
N LEU A 26 -6.01 3.14 7.84
CA LEU A 26 -5.00 2.63 8.76
C LEU A 26 -4.24 3.75 9.50
N MET A 27 -4.06 4.92 8.91
CA MET A 27 -3.44 6.06 9.59
C MET A 27 -4.11 6.42 10.94
N PRO A 28 -5.43 6.65 11.03
CA PRO A 28 -6.10 6.95 12.29
C PRO A 28 -6.13 5.73 13.21
N VAL A 29 -6.25 4.50 12.68
CA VAL A 29 -6.24 3.29 13.49
C VAL A 29 -4.90 3.12 14.22
N LEU A 30 -3.76 3.32 13.55
CA LEU A 30 -2.46 3.26 14.21
C LEU A 30 -2.26 4.36 15.25
N ALA A 31 -2.88 5.53 15.05
CA ALA A 31 -2.82 6.62 16.03
C ALA A 31 -3.66 6.33 17.28
N LEU A 32 -4.77 5.59 17.14
CA LEU A 32 -5.68 5.25 18.24
C LEU A 32 -5.32 3.93 18.96
N GLU A 33 -4.78 2.94 18.24
CA GLU A 33 -4.45 1.58 18.73
C GLU A 33 -2.96 1.42 19.10
N ASN A 34 -2.23 2.52 19.26
CA ASN A 34 -0.79 2.51 19.51
C ASN A 34 -0.37 1.79 20.80
N ASP A 35 -1.19 1.83 21.84
CA ASP A 35 -0.94 1.21 23.14
C ASP A 35 -1.08 -0.33 23.10
N GLN A 36 -1.74 -0.88 22.08
CA GLN A 36 -1.89 -2.34 21.92
C GLN A 36 -0.72 -2.99 21.17
N LEU A 37 0.10 -2.21 20.46
CA LEU A 37 1.24 -2.72 19.71
C LEU A 37 2.47 -2.89 20.62
N ARG A 38 3.00 -4.12 20.71
CA ARG A 38 4.25 -4.38 21.44
C ARG A 38 5.40 -3.56 20.85
N TYR A 39 6.17 -2.91 21.73
CA TYR A 39 7.32 -2.05 21.43
C TYR A 39 6.99 -0.75 20.66
N SER A 40 5.72 -0.31 20.67
CA SER A 40 5.37 0.96 20.03
C SER A 40 6.04 2.13 20.76
N THR A 41 6.67 3.02 19.98
CA THR A 41 7.16 4.32 20.44
C THR A 41 6.65 5.36 19.45
N PRO A 42 6.47 6.64 19.86
CA PRO A 42 6.01 7.69 18.95
C PRO A 42 6.85 7.79 17.67
N LEU A 43 8.17 7.56 17.78
CA LEU A 43 9.09 7.54 16.64
C LEU A 43 8.80 6.37 15.68
N LEU A 44 8.59 5.15 16.20
CA LEU A 44 8.31 3.97 15.37
C LEU A 44 6.93 4.04 14.71
N LEU A 45 5.94 4.66 15.36
CA LEU A 45 4.62 4.92 14.76
C LEU A 45 4.73 5.93 13.62
N GLY A 46 5.48 7.02 13.84
CA GLY A 46 5.79 7.98 12.78
C GLY A 46 6.51 7.33 11.60
N LEU A 47 7.45 6.42 11.88
CA LEU A 47 8.14 5.64 10.86
C LEU A 47 7.19 4.68 10.14
N ALA A 48 6.28 4.00 10.84
CA ALA A 48 5.29 3.11 10.22
C ALA A 48 4.36 3.84 9.24
N VAL A 49 4.01 5.10 9.52
CA VAL A 49 3.25 5.96 8.61
C VAL A 49 4.13 6.47 7.46
N GLY A 50 5.36 6.91 7.78
CA GLY A 50 6.27 7.54 6.81
C GLY A 50 6.92 6.58 5.83
N ILE A 51 7.18 5.33 6.24
CA ILE A 51 7.91 4.35 5.41
C ILE A 51 7.14 4.00 4.15
N TYR A 52 5.81 3.99 4.21
CA TYR A 52 4.96 3.83 3.04
C TYR A 52 5.25 4.92 1.98
N GLY A 53 5.36 6.18 2.39
CA GLY A 53 5.68 7.29 1.49
C GLY A 53 7.10 7.20 0.93
N LEU A 54 8.07 6.80 1.76
CA LEU A 54 9.45 6.58 1.34
C LEU A 54 9.58 5.43 0.34
N ALA A 55 8.99 4.28 0.64
CA ALA A 55 8.95 3.12 -0.23
C ALA A 55 8.24 3.45 -1.54
N GLN A 56 7.13 4.20 -1.47
CA GLN A 56 6.44 4.67 -2.66
C GLN A 56 7.35 5.57 -3.50
N ALA A 57 8.00 6.58 -2.93
CA ALA A 57 8.89 7.47 -3.70
C ALA A 57 10.06 6.70 -4.36
N LEU A 58 10.68 5.79 -3.60
CA LEU A 58 11.83 5.00 -4.08
C LEU A 58 11.44 3.99 -5.16
N LEU A 59 10.31 3.29 -4.98
CA LEU A 59 9.89 2.20 -5.88
C LEU A 59 9.03 2.70 -7.05
N GLN A 60 8.42 3.88 -6.95
CA GLN A 60 7.56 4.41 -8.00
C GLN A 60 8.32 4.67 -9.30
N PHE A 61 9.55 5.19 -9.22
CA PHE A 61 10.40 5.36 -10.40
C PHE A 61 10.76 4.03 -11.09
N PRO A 62 11.37 3.04 -10.40
CA PRO A 62 11.73 1.77 -11.04
C PRO A 62 10.51 0.98 -11.52
N PHE A 63 9.38 1.00 -10.79
CA PHE A 63 8.14 0.38 -11.29
C PHE A 63 7.55 1.12 -12.48
N GLY A 64 7.71 2.44 -12.57
CA GLY A 64 7.35 3.21 -13.76
C GLY A 64 8.13 2.76 -15.00
N VAL A 65 9.46 2.72 -14.89
CA VAL A 65 10.35 2.25 -15.96
C VAL A 65 10.08 0.78 -16.32
N ALA A 66 9.90 -0.08 -15.31
CA ALA A 66 9.57 -1.49 -15.52
C ALA A 66 8.21 -1.65 -16.20
N SER A 67 7.23 -0.80 -15.86
CA SER A 67 5.90 -0.80 -16.48
C SER A 67 5.96 -0.47 -17.97
N ASP A 68 6.82 0.47 -18.36
CA ASP A 68 7.02 0.79 -19.78
C ASP A 68 7.80 -0.32 -20.52
N ARG A 69 8.72 -1.01 -19.85
CA ARG A 69 9.53 -2.10 -20.45
C ARG A 69 8.80 -3.45 -20.55
N PHE A 70 8.10 -3.87 -19.51
CA PHE A 70 7.46 -5.19 -19.40
C PHE A 70 5.96 -5.18 -19.69
N GLY A 71 5.38 -3.98 -19.84
CA GLY A 71 3.97 -3.75 -20.10
C GLY A 71 3.16 -3.40 -18.84
N ARG A 72 2.38 -2.31 -18.93
CA ARG A 72 1.60 -1.70 -17.83
C ARG A 72 0.74 -2.69 -17.05
N LYS A 73 0.00 -3.57 -17.75
CA LYS A 73 -0.92 -4.52 -17.11
C LYS A 73 -0.19 -5.52 -16.20
N ARG A 74 0.97 -6.03 -16.62
CA ARG A 74 1.72 -7.06 -15.87
C ARG A 74 2.32 -6.46 -14.60
N VAL A 75 2.92 -5.28 -14.72
CA VAL A 75 3.53 -4.59 -13.57
C VAL A 75 2.47 -4.14 -12.57
N LEU A 76 1.30 -3.67 -13.03
CA LEU A 76 0.18 -3.34 -12.16
C LEU A 76 -0.30 -4.55 -11.35
N VAL A 77 -0.51 -5.71 -12.00
CA VAL A 77 -0.94 -6.94 -11.31
C VAL A 77 0.13 -7.40 -10.30
N PHE A 78 1.40 -7.32 -10.66
CA PHE A 78 2.49 -7.65 -9.74
C PHE A 78 2.50 -6.75 -8.50
N GLY A 79 2.38 -5.43 -8.68
CA GLY A 79 2.28 -4.48 -7.57
C GLY A 79 1.03 -4.72 -6.71
N LEU A 80 -0.09 -5.12 -7.32
CA LEU A 80 -1.31 -5.47 -6.59
C LEU A 80 -1.12 -6.73 -5.73
N LEU A 81 -0.42 -7.75 -6.23
CA LEU A 81 -0.10 -8.94 -5.44
C LEU A 81 0.78 -8.60 -4.24
N ILE A 82 1.82 -7.78 -4.42
CA ILE A 82 2.65 -7.29 -3.32
C ILE A 82 1.80 -6.54 -2.29
N PHE A 83 0.91 -5.65 -2.75
CA PHE A 83 0.02 -4.90 -1.87
C PHE A 83 -0.90 -5.81 -1.04
N VAL A 84 -1.46 -6.85 -1.64
CA VAL A 84 -2.29 -7.84 -0.93
C VAL A 84 -1.46 -8.59 0.11
N LEU A 85 -0.27 -9.06 -0.26
CA LEU A 85 0.61 -9.79 0.66
C LEU A 85 1.06 -8.91 1.85
N GLY A 86 1.44 -7.66 1.58
CA GLY A 86 1.77 -6.69 2.63
C GLY A 86 0.57 -6.40 3.54
N SER A 87 -0.62 -6.22 2.96
CA SER A 87 -1.85 -6.01 3.74
C SER A 87 -2.18 -7.20 4.66
N LEU A 88 -2.03 -8.43 4.17
CA LEU A 88 -2.20 -9.65 4.96
C LEU A 88 -1.16 -9.75 6.08
N LEU A 89 0.11 -9.46 5.77
CA LEU A 89 1.19 -9.43 6.76
C LEU A 89 0.91 -8.42 7.88
N GLY A 90 0.42 -7.23 7.52
CA GLY A 90 0.02 -6.20 8.47
C GLY A 90 -1.16 -6.64 9.34
N ALA A 91 -2.14 -7.35 8.77
CA ALA A 91 -3.30 -7.86 9.49
C ALA A 91 -2.96 -8.93 10.54
N VAL A 92 -1.93 -9.75 10.29
CA VAL A 92 -1.49 -10.79 11.23
C VAL A 92 -0.38 -10.33 12.19
N SER A 93 0.13 -9.10 12.01
CA SER A 93 1.23 -8.59 12.84
C SER A 93 0.74 -8.08 14.18
N HIS A 94 1.35 -8.56 15.26
CA HIS A 94 1.10 -8.10 16.64
C HIS A 94 2.24 -7.22 17.20
N ASN A 95 3.20 -6.83 16.36
CA ASN A 95 4.31 -5.94 16.72
C ASN A 95 4.47 -4.80 15.70
N ILE A 96 5.07 -3.70 16.14
CA ILE A 96 5.25 -2.50 15.30
C ILE A 96 6.17 -2.78 14.09
N TRP A 97 7.17 -3.65 14.26
CA TRP A 97 8.12 -4.01 13.19
C TRP A 97 7.47 -4.74 12.03
N GLY A 98 6.54 -5.66 12.28
CA GLY A 98 5.79 -6.36 11.24
C GLY A 98 4.80 -5.43 10.54
N VAL A 99 4.24 -4.44 11.25
CA VAL A 99 3.44 -3.38 10.63
C VAL A 99 4.30 -2.51 9.72
N ILE A 100 5.51 -2.12 10.17
CA ILE A 100 6.46 -1.36 9.36
C ILE A 100 6.85 -2.13 8.09
N LEU A 101 7.15 -3.43 8.21
CA LEU A 101 7.52 -4.28 7.08
C LEU A 101 6.37 -4.48 6.07
N ALA A 102 5.13 -4.46 6.56
CA ALA A 102 3.93 -4.61 5.75
C ALA A 102 3.59 -3.36 4.89
N ARG A 103 4.19 -2.20 5.19
CA ARG A 103 3.89 -0.90 4.58
C ARG A 103 4.82 -0.56 3.43
#